data_AF-F5YB83-F1
#
_entry.id   AF-F5YB83-F1
#
_cell.length_a   1.000
_cell.length_b   1.000
_cell.length_c   1.000
_cell.angle_alpha   90.00
_cell.angle_beta   90.00
_cell.angle_gamma   90.00
#
_symmetry.space_group_name_H-M   'P 1'
#
loop_
_entity.id
_entity.type
_entity.pdbx_description
1 polymer ?
#
loop_
_entity_poly.entity_id
_entity_poly.type
_entity_poly.pdbx_seq_one_letter_code
_entity_poly.pdbx_strand_id
1 'polypeptide(L)'
;MLVLCLVSALGNAALGILVSGIFGAPLYLDTVFTVAIIFSFGLLPGMLTGVLLYPLCEILRNLLFHSGESIFWAGNAFVLCTVTEMLLVCFFRTKLKMRQRLFAKEAPLSSFISTAARLMVLVALDCILISIMGGIIDFALFKLVSAPRGLYPEDIFKLGLIRNNVPVPAAAILSRIPINIVDRFIAVFGGYGISLLYRRIGEDSDGGRGL
;
A
#
# COMPACT_ATOMS: atom_id res chain seq x y z
N MET A 1 2.34 16.17 -13.40
CA MET A 1 1.64 15.51 -12.27
C MET A 1 0.86 14.27 -12.71
N LEU A 2 -0.10 14.39 -13.63
CA LEU A 2 -0.91 13.26 -14.11
C LEU A 2 -0.08 12.09 -14.64
N VAL A 3 0.90 12.36 -15.50
CA VAL A 3 1.83 11.33 -16.04
C VAL A 3 2.54 10.57 -14.92
N LEU A 4 3.02 11.28 -13.89
CA LEU A 4 3.69 10.66 -12.75
C LEU A 4 2.72 9.79 -11.94
N CYS A 5 1.50 10.26 -11.71
CA CYS A 5 0.47 9.48 -11.01
C CYS A 5 0.14 8.19 -11.76
N LEU A 6 0.06 8.26 -13.10
CA LEU A 6 -0.19 7.12 -13.98
C LEU A 6 0.98 6.13 -13.96
N VAL A 7 2.23 6.61 -14.09
CA VAL A 7 3.43 5.76 -14.03
C VAL A 7 3.55 5.09 -12.66
N SER A 8 3.28 5.80 -11.57
CA SER A 8 3.27 5.22 -10.22
C SER A 8 2.18 4.16 -10.05
N ALA A 9 0.98 4.38 -10.61
CA ALA A 9 -0.10 3.40 -10.55
C ALA A 9 0.23 2.14 -11.37
N LEU A 10 0.82 2.32 -12.57
CA LEU A 10 1.38 1.22 -13.37
C LEU A 10 2.49 0.47 -12.61
N GLY A 11 3.37 1.20 -11.91
CA GLY A 11 4.43 0.62 -11.08
C GLY A 11 3.88 -0.27 -9.96
N ASN A 12 2.84 0.18 -9.26
CA ASN A 12 2.16 -0.63 -8.25
C ASN A 12 1.51 -1.88 -8.87
N ALA A 13 0.81 -1.73 -9.99
CA ALA A 13 0.16 -2.87 -10.66
C ALA A 13 1.20 -3.89 -11.16
N ALA A 14 2.29 -3.43 -11.78
CA ALA A 14 3.38 -4.28 -12.23
C ALA A 14 4.08 -4.98 -11.06
N LEU A 15 4.33 -4.26 -9.96
CA LEU A 15 4.94 -4.83 -8.76
C LEU A 15 4.05 -5.92 -8.14
N GLY A 16 2.74 -5.68 -8.02
CA GLY A 16 1.79 -6.68 -7.55
C GLY A 16 1.80 -7.93 -8.42
N ILE A 17 1.69 -7.78 -9.75
CA ILE A 17 1.72 -8.91 -10.71
C ILE A 17 3.03 -9.69 -10.62
N LEU A 18 4.17 -9.00 -10.53
CA LEU A 18 5.49 -9.62 -10.45
C LEU A 18 5.63 -10.44 -9.16
N VAL A 19 5.21 -9.88 -8.02
CA VAL A 19 5.38 -10.50 -6.71
C VAL A 19 4.41 -11.67 -6.52
N SER A 20 3.13 -11.48 -6.83
CA SER A 20 2.12 -12.52 -6.63
C SER A 20 2.13 -13.56 -7.76
N GLY A 21 2.32 -13.12 -9.01
CA GLY A 21 2.19 -13.97 -10.19
C GLY A 21 3.48 -14.67 -10.61
N ILE A 22 4.63 -13.98 -10.53
CA ILE A 22 5.91 -14.53 -11.01
C ILE A 22 6.70 -15.15 -9.85
N PHE A 23 6.86 -14.42 -8.75
CA PHE A 23 7.60 -14.91 -7.58
C PHE A 23 6.78 -15.81 -6.66
N GLY A 24 5.45 -15.84 -6.81
CA GLY A 24 4.56 -16.63 -5.96
C GLY A 24 4.61 -16.22 -4.48
N ALA A 25 5.04 -15.00 -4.18
CA ALA A 25 5.11 -14.51 -2.82
C ALA A 25 3.70 -14.07 -2.36
N PRO A 26 3.28 -14.41 -1.13
CA PRO A 26 1.97 -14.05 -0.60
C PRO A 26 1.96 -12.59 -0.10
N LEU A 27 2.30 -11.64 -0.96
CA LEU A 27 2.34 -10.20 -0.67
C LEU A 27 1.55 -9.43 -1.74
N TYR A 28 1.02 -8.25 -1.37
CA TYR A 28 0.25 -7.41 -2.28
C TYR A 28 1.13 -6.38 -2.97
N LEU A 29 1.93 -5.64 -2.18
CA LEU A 29 2.87 -4.58 -2.60
C LEU A 29 2.28 -3.57 -3.60
N ASP A 30 0.98 -3.32 -3.49
CA ASP A 30 0.18 -2.55 -4.44
C ASP A 30 0.08 -1.06 -4.09
N THR A 31 0.68 -0.62 -2.98
CA THR A 31 0.65 0.77 -2.52
C THR A 31 2.01 1.44 -2.36
N VAL A 32 3.11 0.75 -2.67
CA VAL A 32 4.49 1.27 -2.52
C VAL A 32 4.67 2.63 -3.20
N PHE A 33 4.30 2.73 -4.48
CA PHE A 33 4.42 3.98 -5.24
C PHE A 33 3.34 4.99 -4.87
N THR A 34 2.17 4.55 -4.39
CA THR A 34 1.13 5.45 -3.86
C THR A 34 1.64 6.18 -2.63
N VAL A 35 2.25 5.44 -1.69
CA VAL A 35 2.90 5.99 -0.50
C VAL A 35 4.01 6.96 -0.88
N ALA A 36 4.83 6.62 -1.88
CA ALA A 36 5.87 7.50 -2.40
C ALA A 36 5.32 8.84 -2.92
N ILE A 37 4.23 8.80 -3.68
CA ILE A 37 3.54 9.99 -4.19
C ILE A 37 2.96 10.82 -3.03
N ILE A 38 2.37 10.19 -2.01
CA ILE A 38 1.86 10.91 -0.85
C ILE A 38 2.98 11.62 -0.13
N PHE A 39 4.07 10.92 0.22
CA PHE A 39 5.20 11.54 0.89
C PHE A 39 5.78 12.71 0.09
N SER A 40 5.90 12.57 -1.23
CA SER A 40 6.42 13.60 -2.12
C SER A 40 5.45 14.77 -2.24
N PHE A 41 4.28 14.53 -2.82
CA PHE A 41 3.39 15.54 -3.37
C PHE A 41 2.11 15.75 -2.53
N GLY A 42 1.67 14.76 -1.76
CA GLY A 42 0.56 14.86 -0.81
C GLY A 42 -0.66 14.02 -1.17
N LEU A 43 -1.77 14.26 -0.47
CA LEU A 43 -2.95 13.38 -0.53
C LEU A 43 -3.58 13.31 -1.92
N LEU A 44 -3.90 14.46 -2.53
CA LEU A 44 -4.61 14.50 -3.82
C LEU A 44 -3.93 13.68 -4.93
N PRO A 45 -2.63 13.87 -5.24
CA PRO A 45 -1.97 13.04 -6.24
C PRO A 45 -1.87 11.57 -5.80
N GLY A 46 -1.73 11.29 -4.48
CA GLY A 46 -1.75 9.93 -3.97
C GLY A 46 -3.08 9.22 -4.18
N MET A 47 -4.20 9.90 -3.90
CA MET A 47 -5.55 9.39 -4.16
C MET A 47 -5.75 9.11 -5.64
N LEU A 48 -5.31 10.00 -6.53
CA LEU A 48 -5.37 9.76 -7.95
C LEU A 48 -4.59 8.49 -8.34
N THR A 49 -3.38 8.31 -7.84
CA THR A 49 -2.58 7.10 -8.09
C THR A 49 -3.29 5.82 -7.62
N GLY A 50 -3.86 5.79 -6.42
CA GLY A 50 -4.52 4.57 -5.94
C GLY A 50 -5.90 4.32 -6.53
N VAL A 51 -6.64 5.33 -6.97
CA VAL A 51 -7.88 5.13 -7.74
C VAL A 51 -7.58 4.52 -9.11
N LEU A 52 -6.49 4.95 -9.75
CA LEU A 52 -6.05 4.41 -11.05
C LEU A 52 -5.52 2.98 -10.98
N LEU A 53 -5.08 2.53 -9.79
CA LEU A 53 -4.46 1.21 -9.59
C LEU A 53 -5.34 0.06 -10.08
N TYR A 54 -6.59 -0.02 -9.62
CA TYR A 54 -7.45 -1.16 -9.90
C TYR A 54 -7.81 -1.28 -11.39
N PRO A 55 -8.27 -0.21 -12.09
CA PRO A 55 -8.48 -0.27 -13.54
C PRO A 55 -7.23 -0.67 -14.31
N LEU A 56 -6.04 -0.17 -13.92
CA LEU A 56 -4.79 -0.49 -14.61
C LEU A 56 -4.35 -1.95 -14.36
N CYS A 57 -4.54 -2.45 -13.14
CA CYS A 57 -4.25 -3.84 -12.80
C CYS A 57 -5.12 -4.79 -13.64
N GLU A 58 -6.39 -4.47 -13.83
CA GLU A 58 -7.31 -5.23 -14.68
C GLU A 58 -6.89 -5.20 -16.15
N ILE A 59 -6.57 -4.02 -16.69
CA ILE A 59 -6.06 -3.88 -18.07
C ILE A 59 -4.78 -4.71 -18.26
N LEU A 60 -3.82 -4.61 -17.34
CA LEU A 60 -2.55 -5.34 -17.44
C LEU A 60 -2.74 -6.86 -17.33
N ARG A 61 -3.59 -7.34 -16.42
CA ARG A 61 -3.91 -8.77 -16.32
C ARG A 61 -4.55 -9.30 -17.60
N ASN A 62 -5.48 -8.57 -18.18
CA ASN A 62 -6.14 -8.96 -19.42
C ASN A 62 -5.16 -9.02 -20.59
N LEU A 63 -4.25 -8.04 -20.68
CA LEU A 63 -3.22 -8.02 -21.71
C LEU A 63 -2.20 -9.16 -21.56
N LEU A 64 -1.77 -9.48 -20.34
CA LEU A 64 -0.70 -10.45 -20.09
C LEU A 64 -1.19 -11.91 -20.03
N PHE A 65 -2.37 -12.15 -19.44
CA PHE A 65 -2.83 -13.50 -19.09
C PHE A 65 -4.12 -13.92 -19.78
N HIS A 66 -4.73 -13.06 -20.61
CA HIS A 66 -6.00 -13.35 -21.31
C HIS A 66 -7.12 -13.88 -20.39
N SER A 67 -7.11 -13.47 -19.12
CA SER A 67 -8.08 -13.94 -18.13
C SER A 67 -9.38 -13.13 -18.25
N GLY A 68 -10.44 -13.68 -18.84
CA GLY A 68 -11.75 -13.03 -18.96
C GLY A 68 -12.56 -12.90 -17.66
N GLU A 69 -11.95 -13.19 -16.50
CA GLU A 69 -12.62 -13.09 -15.20
C GLU A 69 -12.51 -11.67 -14.64
N SER A 70 -13.61 -10.93 -14.67
CA SER A 70 -13.71 -9.62 -14.03
C SER A 70 -13.83 -9.78 -12.51
N ILE A 71 -12.71 -9.68 -11.80
CA ILE A 71 -12.66 -9.56 -10.32
C ILE A 71 -13.14 -8.15 -9.87
N PHE A 72 -13.91 -7.45 -10.72
CA PHE A 72 -14.31 -6.06 -10.56
C PHE A 72 -15.01 -5.79 -9.22
N TRP A 73 -15.87 -6.71 -8.77
CA TRP A 73 -16.66 -6.53 -7.55
C TRP A 73 -15.87 -6.75 -6.25
N ALA A 74 -14.96 -7.71 -6.22
CA ALA A 74 -14.19 -8.00 -5.01
C ALA A 74 -13.06 -6.98 -4.82
N GLY A 75 -12.39 -6.54 -5.89
CA GLY A 75 -11.34 -5.51 -5.83
C GLY A 75 -11.86 -4.15 -5.35
N ASN A 76 -13.06 -3.76 -5.78
CA ASN A 76 -13.66 -2.46 -5.42
C ASN A 76 -13.94 -2.32 -3.92
N ALA A 77 -14.23 -3.40 -3.19
CA ALA A 77 -14.47 -3.33 -1.76
C ALA A 77 -13.19 -2.98 -0.97
N PHE A 78 -12.03 -3.47 -1.42
CA PHE A 78 -10.74 -3.22 -0.78
C PHE A 78 -10.16 -1.82 -1.06
N VAL A 79 -10.77 -1.04 -1.96
CA VAL A 79 -10.46 0.40 -2.12
C VAL A 79 -10.57 1.14 -0.78
N LEU A 80 -11.45 0.71 0.13
CA LEU A 80 -11.56 1.29 1.47
C LEU A 80 -10.27 1.11 2.29
N CYS A 81 -9.56 -0.01 2.15
CA CYS A 81 -8.26 -0.22 2.77
C CYS A 81 -7.24 0.77 2.20
N THR A 82 -7.18 0.88 0.88
CA THR A 82 -6.28 1.81 0.18
C THR A 82 -6.53 3.26 0.60
N VAL A 83 -7.79 3.71 0.65
CA VAL A 83 -8.14 5.06 1.12
C VAL A 83 -7.75 5.27 2.59
N THR A 84 -7.97 4.27 3.45
CA THR A 84 -7.59 4.33 4.87
C THR A 84 -6.08 4.53 5.03
N GLU A 85 -5.27 3.74 4.31
CA GLU A 85 -3.82 3.89 4.27
C GLU A 85 -3.41 5.29 3.79
N MET A 86 -4.00 5.78 2.70
CA MET A 86 -3.65 7.11 2.16
C MET A 86 -3.87 8.23 3.19
N LEU A 87 -5.00 8.19 3.90
CA LEU A 87 -5.33 9.15 4.93
C LEU A 87 -4.32 9.08 6.09
N LEU A 88 -4.00 7.86 6.54
CA LEU A 88 -3.03 7.63 7.59
C LEU A 88 -1.64 8.14 7.21
N VAL A 89 -1.13 7.73 6.05
CA VAL A 89 0.18 8.14 5.53
C VAL A 89 0.24 9.66 5.34
N CYS A 90 -0.82 10.29 4.83
CA CYS A 90 -0.86 11.75 4.67
C CYS A 90 -0.87 12.48 6.02
N PHE A 91 -1.65 12.01 6.99
CA PHE A 91 -1.63 12.55 8.35
C PHE A 91 -0.21 12.46 8.93
N PHE A 92 0.42 11.30 8.78
CA PHE A 92 1.75 11.04 9.30
C PHE A 92 2.84 11.86 8.62
N ARG A 93 2.79 12.00 7.28
CA ARG A 93 3.64 12.91 6.49
C ARG A 93 3.55 14.35 7.02
N THR A 94 2.35 14.82 7.31
CA THR A 94 2.14 16.20 7.79
C THR A 94 2.82 16.41 9.13
N LYS A 95 2.70 15.45 10.05
CA LYS A 95 3.39 15.46 11.35
C LYS A 95 4.91 15.33 11.20
N LEU A 96 5.39 14.50 10.27
CA LEU A 96 6.81 14.32 9.99
C LEU A 96 7.44 15.62 9.46
N LYS A 97 6.83 16.27 8.46
CA LYS A 97 7.30 17.57 7.92
C LYS A 97 7.33 18.66 8.99
N MET A 98 6.31 18.73 9.84
CA MET A 98 6.29 19.71 10.94
C MET A 98 7.47 19.49 11.88
N ARG A 99 7.74 18.25 12.29
CA ARG A 99 8.87 17.93 13.16
C ARG A 99 10.23 18.20 12.48
N GLN A 100 10.40 17.81 11.23
CA GLN A 100 11.63 18.10 10.49
C GLN A 100 11.93 19.59 10.43
N ARG A 101 10.90 20.46 10.31
CA ARG A 101 11.07 21.92 10.39
C ARG A 101 11.49 22.41 11.77
N LEU A 102 10.90 21.86 12.84
CA LEU A 102 11.26 22.23 14.21
C LEU A 102 12.69 21.82 14.58
N PHE A 103 13.16 20.68 14.06
CA PHE A 103 14.44 20.07 14.43
C PHE A 103 15.48 20.12 13.30
N ALA A 104 15.37 21.09 12.40
CA ALA A 104 16.25 21.23 11.23
C ALA A 104 17.75 21.39 11.56
N LYS A 105 18.10 21.69 12.83
CA LYS A 105 19.48 21.86 13.31
C LYS A 105 20.05 20.61 14.01
N GLU A 106 19.31 19.51 14.09
CA GLU A 106 19.79 18.29 14.74
C GLU A 106 20.85 17.54 13.91
N ALA A 107 21.66 16.73 14.58
CA ALA A 107 22.66 15.89 13.95
C ALA A 107 22.00 14.88 12.97
N PRO A 108 22.68 14.54 11.86
CA PRO A 108 22.09 13.69 10.81
C PRO A 108 21.68 12.30 11.32
N LEU A 109 22.43 11.72 12.27
CA LEU A 109 22.13 10.39 12.82
C LEU A 109 20.88 10.40 13.73
N SER A 110 20.69 11.43 14.58
CA SER A 110 19.51 11.52 15.44
C SER A 110 18.24 11.76 14.62
N SER A 111 18.35 12.54 13.54
CA SER A 111 17.26 12.78 12.59
C SER A 111 16.84 11.49 11.85
N PHE A 112 17.80 10.64 11.47
CA PHE A 112 17.53 9.35 10.85
C PHE A 112 16.79 8.40 11.81
N ILE A 113 17.31 8.19 13.02
CA ILE A 113 16.69 7.29 14.01
C ILE A 113 15.26 7.75 14.34
N SER A 114 15.07 9.06 14.55
CA SER A 114 13.75 9.65 14.80
C SER A 114 12.78 9.43 13.64
N THR A 115 13.26 9.54 12.40
CA THR A 115 12.45 9.28 11.19
C THR A 115 12.09 7.80 11.10
N ALA A 116 13.06 6.90 11.25
CA ALA A 116 12.85 5.46 11.19
C ALA A 116 11.87 4.97 12.27
N ALA A 117 12.01 5.45 13.52
CA ALA A 117 11.09 5.12 14.61
C ALA A 117 9.67 5.56 14.32
N ARG A 118 9.49 6.75 13.72
CA ARG A 118 8.19 7.25 13.29
C ARG A 118 7.61 6.40 12.17
N LEU A 119 8.41 6.04 11.15
CA LEU A 119 7.96 5.14 10.09
C LEU A 119 7.56 3.76 10.65
N MET A 120 8.27 3.22 11.65
CA MET A 120 7.86 1.99 12.34
C MET A 120 6.51 2.12 13.05
N VAL A 121 6.22 3.25 13.69
CA VAL A 121 4.90 3.52 14.28
C VAL A 121 3.84 3.56 13.19
N LEU A 122 4.13 4.19 12.04
CA LEU A 122 3.22 4.19 10.89
C LEU A 122 2.97 2.76 10.37
N VAL A 123 4.02 1.94 10.20
CA VAL A 123 3.89 0.53 9.80
C VAL A 123 3.00 -0.24 10.77
N ALA A 124 3.21 -0.09 12.08
CA ALA A 124 2.42 -0.80 13.09
C ALA A 124 0.93 -0.39 13.05
N LEU A 125 0.66 0.93 12.97
CA LEU A 125 -0.71 1.44 12.89
C LEU A 125 -1.40 1.02 11.59
N ASP A 126 -0.70 1.13 10.47
CA ASP A 126 -1.23 0.75 9.16
C ASP A 126 -1.51 -0.74 9.09
N CYS A 127 -0.60 -1.58 9.59
CA CYS A 127 -0.82 -3.02 9.68
C CYS A 127 -2.09 -3.36 10.47
N ILE A 128 -2.28 -2.76 11.66
CA ILE A 128 -3.46 -3.02 12.49
C ILE A 128 -4.73 -2.58 11.76
N LEU A 129 -4.74 -1.37 11.22
CA LEU A 129 -5.92 -0.80 10.55
C LEU A 129 -6.31 -1.61 9.30
N ILE A 130 -5.33 -1.95 8.45
CA ILE A 130 -5.57 -2.70 7.22
C ILE A 130 -5.93 -4.16 7.51
N SER A 131 -5.38 -4.78 8.55
CA SER A 131 -5.79 -6.13 8.97
C SER A 131 -7.24 -6.16 9.47
N ILE A 132 -7.65 -5.18 10.28
CA ILE A 132 -9.03 -5.08 10.78
C ILE A 132 -9.98 -4.77 9.63
N MET A 133 -9.70 -3.74 8.84
CA MET A 133 -10.57 -3.32 7.73
C MET A 133 -10.70 -4.43 6.68
N GLY A 134 -9.58 -5.01 6.26
CA GLY A 134 -9.57 -6.11 5.29
C GLY A 134 -10.27 -7.36 5.81
N GLY A 135 -10.14 -7.68 7.10
CA GLY A 135 -10.84 -8.81 7.71
C GLY A 135 -12.35 -8.61 7.79
N ILE A 136 -12.80 -7.39 8.10
CA ILE A 136 -14.23 -7.03 8.08
C ILE A 136 -14.79 -7.11 6.67
N ILE A 137 -14.08 -6.55 5.68
CA ILE A 137 -14.48 -6.60 4.27
C ILE A 137 -14.58 -8.05 3.79
N ASP A 138 -13.56 -8.86 4.05
CA ASP A 138 -13.57 -10.27 3.63
C ASP A 138 -14.71 -11.07 4.29
N PHE A 139 -14.95 -10.86 5.58
CA PHE A 139 -16.07 -11.49 6.28
C PHE A 139 -17.42 -11.05 5.70
N ALA A 140 -17.62 -9.75 5.48
CA ALA A 140 -18.84 -9.20 4.92
C ALA A 140 -19.09 -9.75 3.51
N LEU A 141 -18.06 -9.70 2.66
CA LEU A 141 -18.15 -10.27 1.32
C LEU A 141 -18.47 -11.77 1.42
N PHE A 142 -17.80 -12.54 2.29
CA PHE A 142 -18.02 -13.99 2.43
C PHE A 142 -19.47 -14.32 2.77
N LYS A 143 -20.11 -13.49 3.61
CA LYS A 143 -21.51 -13.65 3.98
C LYS A 143 -22.51 -13.13 2.94
N LEU A 144 -22.19 -12.05 2.24
CA LEU A 144 -23.16 -11.31 1.42
C LEU A 144 -23.15 -11.71 -0.05
N VAL A 145 -21.99 -12.08 -0.60
CA VAL A 145 -21.82 -12.16 -2.06
C VAL A 145 -21.78 -13.61 -2.57
N SER A 146 -21.47 -14.59 -1.72
CA SER A 146 -21.43 -16.04 -2.05
C SER A 146 -20.76 -16.39 -3.39
N ALA A 147 -19.93 -15.50 -3.93
CA ALA A 147 -19.29 -15.66 -5.21
C ALA A 147 -17.99 -16.45 -5.03
N PRO A 148 -17.61 -17.27 -6.02
CA PRO A 148 -16.27 -17.85 -6.07
C PRO A 148 -15.25 -16.71 -5.97
N ARG A 149 -14.37 -16.78 -4.98
CA ARG A 149 -13.21 -15.88 -4.88
C ARG A 149 -11.96 -16.68 -5.20
N GLY A 150 -11.03 -16.03 -5.89
CA GLY A 150 -9.67 -16.55 -6.00
C GLY A 150 -9.01 -16.67 -4.63
N LEU A 151 -7.94 -17.46 -4.57
CA LEU A 151 -7.15 -17.63 -3.35
C LEU A 151 -6.39 -16.33 -3.05
N TYR A 152 -6.64 -15.72 -1.89
CA TYR A 152 -5.87 -14.57 -1.41
C TYR A 152 -4.65 -15.03 -0.60
N PRO A 153 -3.59 -14.20 -0.54
CA PRO A 153 -2.39 -14.49 0.26
C PRO A 153 -2.67 -14.97 1.70
N GLU A 154 -3.67 -14.39 2.37
CA GLU A 154 -4.02 -14.72 3.75
C GLU A 154 -4.83 -16.01 3.94
N ASP A 155 -5.34 -16.61 2.86
CA ASP A 155 -6.25 -17.76 2.98
C ASP A 155 -5.57 -18.98 3.58
N ILE A 156 -4.26 -19.15 3.35
CA ILE A 156 -3.46 -20.23 3.95
C ILE A 156 -3.44 -20.11 5.47
N PHE A 157 -3.18 -18.90 5.99
CA PHE A 157 -3.19 -18.62 7.43
C PHE A 157 -4.60 -18.75 8.01
N LYS A 158 -5.60 -18.24 7.29
CA LYS A 158 -7.00 -18.30 7.69
C LYS A 158 -7.47 -19.74 7.85
N LEU A 159 -7.14 -20.62 6.91
CA LEU A 159 -7.45 -22.04 6.98
C LEU A 159 -6.79 -22.71 8.20
N GLY A 160 -5.53 -22.38 8.47
CA GLY A 160 -4.80 -22.85 9.66
C GLY A 160 -5.48 -22.44 10.97
N LEU A 161 -5.91 -21.17 11.07
CA LEU A 161 -6.61 -20.65 12.24
C LEU A 161 -7.99 -21.30 12.45
N ILE A 162 -8.76 -21.47 11.37
CA ILE A 162 -10.07 -22.13 11.43
C ILE A 162 -9.93 -23.59 11.88
N ARG A 163 -8.91 -24.31 11.38
CA ARG A 163 -8.58 -25.67 11.83
C ARG A 163 -8.24 -25.75 13.33
N ASN A 164 -7.80 -24.64 13.92
CA ASN A 164 -7.51 -24.51 15.36
C ASN A 164 -8.70 -23.89 16.14
N ASN A 165 -9.94 -24.01 15.64
CA ASN A 165 -11.16 -23.53 16.28
C ASN A 165 -11.24 -22.01 16.51
N VAL A 166 -10.45 -21.21 15.77
CA VAL A 166 -10.59 -19.76 15.80
C VAL A 166 -11.88 -19.35 15.08
N PRO A 167 -12.75 -18.52 15.67
CA PRO A 167 -13.97 -18.06 15.02
C PRO A 167 -13.69 -17.39 13.68
N VAL A 168 -14.50 -17.65 12.66
CA VAL A 168 -14.37 -17.10 11.30
C VAL A 168 -14.08 -15.58 11.25
N PRO A 169 -14.79 -14.69 11.98
CA PRO A 169 -14.49 -13.26 11.93
C PRO A 169 -13.10 -12.93 12.51
N ALA A 170 -12.68 -13.62 13.58
CA ALA A 170 -11.35 -13.43 14.16
C ALA A 170 -10.26 -13.99 13.22
N ALA A 171 -10.50 -15.16 12.61
CA ALA A 171 -9.58 -15.76 11.65
C ALA A 171 -9.37 -14.85 10.43
N ALA A 172 -10.41 -14.16 9.95
CA ALA A 172 -10.31 -13.23 8.80
C ALA A 172 -9.44 -11.98 9.09
N ILE A 173 -9.36 -11.55 10.35
CA ILE A 173 -8.49 -10.43 10.77
C ILE A 173 -7.08 -10.95 11.06
N LEU A 174 -6.96 -11.99 11.88
CA LEU A 174 -5.69 -12.52 12.36
C LEU A 174 -4.82 -13.09 11.23
N SER A 175 -5.43 -13.71 10.22
CA SER A 175 -4.71 -14.26 9.07
C SER A 175 -3.97 -13.21 8.25
N ARG A 176 -4.43 -11.95 8.29
CA ARG A 176 -3.84 -10.84 7.55
C ARG A 176 -2.63 -10.23 8.24
N ILE A 177 -2.49 -10.41 9.56
CA ILE A 177 -1.43 -9.75 10.35
C ILE A 177 -0.03 -10.14 9.84
N PRO A 178 0.33 -11.43 9.67
CA PRO A 178 1.68 -11.79 9.22
C PRO A 178 2.04 -11.19 7.86
N ILE A 179 1.09 -11.19 6.93
CA ILE A 179 1.27 -10.66 5.57
C ILE A 179 1.38 -9.14 5.63
N ASN A 180 0.45 -8.47 6.33
CA ASN A 180 0.44 -7.02 6.43
C ASN A 180 1.67 -6.48 7.15
N ILE A 181 2.26 -7.19 8.13
CA ILE A 181 3.51 -6.74 8.76
C ILE A 181 4.61 -6.54 7.70
N VAL A 182 4.82 -7.53 6.83
CA VAL A 182 5.86 -7.49 5.80
C VAL A 182 5.48 -6.49 4.71
N ASP A 183 4.24 -6.57 4.24
CA ASP A 183 3.72 -5.77 3.15
C ASP A 183 3.76 -4.27 3.48
N ARG A 184 3.29 -3.89 4.68
CA ARG A 184 3.28 -2.51 5.17
C ARG A 184 4.68 -1.99 5.47
N PHE A 185 5.57 -2.84 5.98
CA PHE A 185 6.97 -2.46 6.16
C PHE A 185 7.59 -2.03 4.82
N ILE A 186 7.43 -2.86 3.78
CA ILE A 186 7.96 -2.57 2.44
C ILE A 186 7.27 -1.34 1.84
N ALA A 187 5.94 -1.24 1.93
CA ALA A 187 5.19 -0.10 1.38
C ALA A 187 5.60 1.24 2.03
N VAL A 188 5.70 1.29 3.35
CA VAL A 188 6.03 2.52 4.08
C VAL A 188 7.49 2.91 3.89
N PHE A 189 8.44 1.99 4.13
CA PHE A 189 9.86 2.31 4.01
C PHE A 189 10.30 2.45 2.55
N GLY A 190 9.86 1.55 1.68
CA GLY A 190 10.13 1.61 0.24
C GLY A 190 9.51 2.85 -0.38
N GLY A 191 8.24 3.14 -0.06
CA GLY A 191 7.56 4.35 -0.50
C GLY A 191 8.24 5.63 0.00
N TYR A 192 8.64 5.69 1.28
CA TYR A 192 9.41 6.82 1.80
C TYR A 192 10.77 6.97 1.08
N GLY A 193 11.50 5.88 0.87
CA GLY A 193 12.78 5.88 0.15
C GLY A 193 12.65 6.40 -1.29
N ILE A 194 11.67 5.90 -2.04
CA ILE A 194 11.37 6.37 -3.40
C ILE A 194 10.97 7.86 -3.38
N SER A 195 10.25 8.30 -2.35
CA SER A 195 9.87 9.72 -2.21
C SER A 195 11.08 10.65 -2.08
N LEU A 196 12.17 10.19 -1.48
CA LEU A 196 13.42 10.95 -1.41
C LEU A 196 14.06 11.06 -2.79
N LEU A 197 14.01 10.01 -3.61
CA LEU A 197 14.49 10.03 -4.99
C LEU A 197 13.68 11.00 -5.85
N TYR A 198 12.34 10.98 -5.75
CA TYR A 198 11.48 11.92 -6.48
C TYR A 198 11.77 13.38 -6.16
N ARG A 199 12.05 13.70 -4.89
CA ARG A 199 12.40 15.06 -4.49
C ARG A 199 13.76 15.48 -5.06
N ARG A 200 14.76 14.60 -5.00
CA ARG A 200 16.10 14.87 -5.53
C ARG A 200 16.08 15.14 -7.03
N ILE A 201 15.37 14.31 -7.81
CA ILE A 201 15.23 14.51 -9.26
C ILE A 201 14.53 15.83 -9.59
N GLY A 202 13.55 16.23 -8.77
CA GLY A 202 12.86 17.52 -8.91
C GLY A 202 13.80 18.71 -8.66
N GLU A 203 14.64 18.65 -7.63
CA GLU A 203 15.62 19.69 -7.31
C GLU A 203 16.68 19.84 -8.41
N ASP A 204 17.18 18.74 -8.96
CA ASP A 204 18.15 18.75 -10.08
C ASP A 204 17.54 19.33 -11.37
N SER A 205 16.22 19.16 -11.58
CA SER A 205 15.51 19.67 -12.77
C SER A 205 15.24 21.18 -12.71
N ASP A 206 15.04 21.74 -11.52
CA ASP A 206 14.84 23.18 -11.31
C ASP A 206 16.17 23.94 -11.20
N GLY A 207 17.23 23.31 -10.67
CA GLY A 207 18.58 23.87 -10.62
C GLY A 207 19.27 24.06 -11.98
N GLY A 208 18.77 23.42 -13.04
CA GLY A 208 19.27 23.55 -14.41
C GLY A 208 18.62 24.67 -15.24
N ARG A 209 17.67 25.44 -14.68
CA ARG A 209 17.02 26.59 -15.38
C ARG A 209 17.61 27.96 -15.00
N GLY A 210 18.78 27.97 -14.37
CA GLY A 210 19.49 29.16 -13.94
C GLY A 210 20.90 29.27 -14.53
N LEU A 211 21.04 29.10 -15.85
CA LEU A 211 22.20 29.53 -16.62
C LEU A 211 21.73 30.10 -17.97
#